data_AF-A0A920SJ70-F1
#
_entry.id   AF-A0A920SJ70-F1
#
_cell.length_a   1.000
_cell.length_b   1.000
_cell.length_c   1.000
_cell.angle_alpha   90.00
_cell.angle_beta   90.00
_cell.angle_gamma   90.00
#
_symmetry.space_group_name_H-M   'P 1'
#
loop_
_entity.id
_entity.type
_entity.pdbx_description
1 polymer ?
#
loop_
_entity_poly.entity_id
_entity_poly.type
_entity_poly.pdbx_seq_one_letter_code
_entity_poly.pdbx_strand_id
1 'polypeptide(L)'
;MVIEKIAQAGGQEVILGMAHRGRLNVLTHIIGISYGELLAEFEGPSYQGGQLDISGTGDVKYHHGARGTRDIDGLGTIRIELAPNPSHLEFINPVVAGIARSRQFKTTGNDTSADTHSIVPVLIHGDAAFAAEGVVAETLNLARLNGYGVGGTIHFKTQQPSWVYSRTHGMGVRRCTRVIWQKVMAFPYSM
;
A
#
# COMPACT_ATOMS: atom_id res chain seq x y z
N MET A 1 -3.77 8.11 13.93
CA MET A 1 -3.09 7.33 12.87
C MET A 1 -3.95 7.33 11.60
N VAL A 2 -3.36 7.10 10.42
CA VAL A 2 -4.08 7.17 9.11
C VAL A 2 -5.13 6.08 8.98
N ILE A 3 -4.85 4.88 9.48
CA ILE A 3 -5.78 3.73 9.42
C ILE A 3 -7.05 4.01 10.24
N GLU A 4 -6.94 4.63 11.42
CA GLU A 4 -8.12 5.01 12.21
C GLU A 4 -8.97 6.06 11.48
N LYS A 5 -8.35 7.00 10.77
CA LYS A 5 -9.08 7.97 9.94
C LYS A 5 -9.78 7.30 8.76
N ILE A 6 -9.21 6.25 8.19
CA ILE A 6 -9.86 5.44 7.15
C ILE A 6 -11.06 4.68 7.73
N ALA A 7 -10.91 4.07 8.91
CA ALA A 7 -12.02 3.39 9.58
C ALA A 7 -13.15 4.37 9.95
N GLN A 8 -12.82 5.55 10.48
CA GLN A 8 -13.78 6.64 10.77
C GLN A 8 -14.53 7.10 9.53
N ALA A 9 -13.91 6.98 8.36
CA ALA A 9 -14.47 7.31 7.05
C ALA A 9 -15.35 6.19 6.45
N GLY A 10 -15.53 5.06 7.15
CA GLY A 10 -16.28 3.90 6.65
C GLY A 10 -15.45 2.92 5.82
N GLY A 11 -14.12 3.09 5.76
CA GLY A 11 -13.24 2.14 5.11
C GLY A 11 -13.15 0.82 5.88
N GLN A 12 -13.28 -0.29 5.17
CA GLN A 12 -13.31 -1.65 5.73
C GLN A 12 -11.96 -2.35 5.62
N GLU A 13 -11.15 -1.94 4.63
CA GLU A 13 -9.89 -2.59 4.32
C GLU A 13 -8.86 -1.61 3.76
N VAL A 14 -7.61 -1.79 4.15
CA VAL A 14 -6.47 -1.04 3.66
C VAL A 14 -5.53 -1.97 2.91
N ILE A 15 -5.24 -1.66 1.65
CA ILE A 15 -4.25 -2.37 0.85
C ILE A 15 -2.98 -1.52 0.77
N LEU A 16 -1.90 -2.02 1.34
CA LEU A 16 -0.60 -1.38 1.41
C LEU A 16 0.30 -1.89 0.28
N GLY A 17 0.97 -0.96 -0.41
CA GLY A 17 2.13 -1.23 -1.24
C GLY A 17 3.31 -0.41 -0.73
N MET A 18 4.48 -1.01 -0.57
CA MET A 18 5.65 -0.26 -0.13
C MET A 18 6.97 -0.80 -0.68
N ALA A 19 7.93 0.10 -0.85
CA ALA A 19 9.34 -0.25 -1.00
C ALA A 19 9.91 -0.92 0.28
N HIS A 20 11.11 -1.50 0.20
CA HIS A 20 11.70 -2.26 1.31
C HIS A 20 11.97 -1.44 2.59
N ARG A 21 12.07 -0.11 2.49
CA ARG A 21 12.45 0.72 3.64
C ARG A 21 11.32 0.81 4.65
N GLY A 22 11.64 0.46 5.90
CA GLY A 22 10.67 0.46 6.98
C GLY A 22 9.66 -0.68 6.90
N ARG A 23 9.82 -1.64 5.96
CA ARG A 23 8.87 -2.75 5.79
C ARG A 23 8.74 -3.61 7.04
N LEU A 24 9.86 -3.94 7.70
CA LEU A 24 9.85 -4.69 8.97
C LEU A 24 9.09 -3.96 10.08
N ASN A 25 9.19 -2.63 10.12
CA ASN A 25 8.45 -1.80 11.07
C ASN A 25 6.94 -1.80 10.78
N VAL A 26 6.55 -1.80 9.49
CA VAL A 26 5.15 -1.92 9.08
C VAL A 26 4.60 -3.31 9.40
N LEU A 27 5.35 -4.38 9.10
CA LEU A 27 4.94 -5.75 9.44
C LEU A 27 4.63 -5.90 10.93
N THR A 28 5.51 -5.39 11.80
CA THR A 28 5.36 -5.54 13.25
C THR A 28 4.34 -4.60 13.87
N HIS A 29 4.43 -3.30 13.58
CA HIS A 29 3.63 -2.29 14.29
C HIS A 29 2.33 -1.90 13.60
N ILE A 30 2.18 -2.18 12.31
CA ILE A 30 0.96 -1.83 11.56
C ILE A 30 0.13 -3.08 11.28
N ILE A 31 0.76 -4.17 10.82
CA ILE A 31 0.06 -5.42 10.50
C ILE A 31 -0.11 -6.30 11.74
N GLY A 32 0.82 -6.23 12.69
CA GLY A 32 0.76 -6.97 13.95
C GLY A 32 1.48 -8.32 13.93
N ILE A 33 2.41 -8.53 12.99
CA ILE A 33 3.29 -9.71 13.00
C ILE A 33 4.18 -9.66 14.24
N SER A 34 4.24 -10.73 15.01
CA SER A 34 5.09 -10.76 16.19
C SER A 34 6.58 -10.72 15.82
N TYR A 35 7.43 -10.17 16.69
CA TYR A 35 8.88 -10.25 16.49
C TYR A 35 9.38 -11.69 16.42
N GLY A 36 8.75 -12.62 17.17
CA GLY A 36 9.08 -14.04 17.13
C GLY A 36 8.86 -14.63 15.75
N GLU A 37 7.67 -14.43 15.17
CA GLU A 37 7.37 -14.87 13.79
C GLU A 37 8.29 -14.18 12.77
N LEU A 38 8.55 -12.89 12.93
CA LEU A 38 9.42 -12.15 12.03
C LEU A 38 10.87 -12.66 12.08
N LEU A 39 11.41 -12.91 13.29
CA LEU A 39 12.78 -13.40 13.48
C LEU A 39 12.92 -14.87 13.09
N ALA A 40 11.90 -15.69 13.33
CA ALA A 40 11.87 -17.09 12.88
C ALA A 40 12.02 -17.18 11.35
N GLU A 41 11.39 -16.27 10.61
CA GLU A 41 11.57 -16.18 9.16
C GLU A 41 13.05 -15.93 8.80
N PHE A 42 13.82 -15.18 9.60
CA PHE A 42 15.26 -14.97 9.36
C PHE A 42 16.12 -16.22 9.60
N GLU A 43 15.69 -17.15 10.45
CA GLU A 43 16.48 -18.28 10.92
C GLU A 43 16.38 -19.56 10.07
N GLY A 44 15.31 -19.76 9.26
CA GLY A 44 15.26 -20.91 8.34
C GLY A 44 13.86 -21.28 7.81
N PRO A 45 13.75 -22.20 6.83
CA PRO A 45 12.52 -22.46 6.09
C PRO A 45 11.60 -23.40 6.88
N SER A 46 10.98 -22.93 7.97
CA SER A 46 10.16 -23.81 8.82
C SER A 46 9.09 -23.08 9.64
N TYR A 47 8.44 -22.03 9.11
CA TYR A 47 7.21 -21.54 9.72
C TYR A 47 6.02 -21.72 8.77
N GLN A 48 5.48 -22.94 8.73
CA GLN A 48 4.15 -23.18 8.18
C GLN A 48 3.14 -23.00 9.32
N GLY A 49 2.36 -21.90 9.27
CA GLY A 49 1.30 -21.63 10.23
C GLY A 49 1.14 -20.18 10.68
N GLY A 50 1.97 -19.25 10.17
CA GLY A 50 1.90 -17.83 10.51
C GLY A 50 1.03 -16.99 9.59
N GLN A 51 0.90 -15.73 9.96
CA GLN A 51 0.20 -14.68 9.20
C GLN A 51 0.93 -14.27 7.88
N LEU A 52 2.09 -14.88 7.62
CA LEU A 52 2.91 -14.69 6.42
C LEU A 52 2.55 -15.75 5.37
N ASP A 53 2.27 -15.33 4.13
CA ASP A 53 1.95 -16.24 3.03
C ASP A 53 3.25 -16.77 2.39
N ILE A 54 3.71 -17.93 2.86
CA ILE A 54 5.01 -18.55 2.51
C ILE A 54 4.84 -19.71 1.50
N SER A 55 3.70 -19.78 0.81
CA SER A 55 3.42 -20.88 -0.12
C SER A 55 4.08 -20.64 -1.49
N GLY A 56 5.39 -20.86 -1.64
CA GLY A 56 6.06 -20.73 -2.95
C GLY A 56 7.59 -20.88 -2.95
N THR A 57 8.22 -20.85 -4.13
CA THR A 57 9.64 -21.15 -4.44
C THR A 57 10.69 -20.21 -3.81
N GLY A 58 10.39 -19.55 -2.70
CA GLY A 58 11.30 -18.72 -1.92
C GLY A 58 11.58 -17.38 -2.61
N ASP A 59 10.74 -16.37 -2.32
CA ASP A 59 11.15 -14.99 -2.53
C ASP A 59 12.02 -14.54 -1.35
N VAL A 60 12.76 -13.44 -1.49
CA VAL A 60 13.46 -12.88 -0.33
C VAL A 60 12.42 -12.37 0.68
N LYS A 61 12.71 -12.58 1.97
CA LYS A 61 11.82 -12.39 3.14
C LYS A 61 11.08 -11.04 3.16
N TYR A 62 11.63 -10.02 2.49
CA TYR A 62 11.09 -8.67 2.36
C TYR A 62 10.04 -8.49 1.24
N HIS A 63 9.75 -9.50 0.44
CA HIS A 63 8.79 -9.42 -0.67
C HIS A 63 7.47 -10.12 -0.37
N HIS A 64 7.38 -10.91 0.70
CA HIS A 64 6.14 -11.59 1.07
C HIS A 64 5.04 -10.61 1.49
N GLY A 65 3.81 -10.96 1.12
CA GLY A 65 2.63 -10.29 1.60
C GLY A 65 2.32 -10.68 3.03
N ALA A 66 1.59 -9.82 3.73
CA ALA A 66 1.15 -10.08 5.09
C ALA A 66 -0.26 -9.51 5.27
N ARG A 67 -1.10 -10.19 6.05
CA ARG A 67 -2.45 -9.73 6.37
C ARG A 67 -2.56 -9.48 7.85
N GLY A 68 -3.43 -8.60 8.28
CA GLY A 68 -3.66 -8.31 9.69
C GLY A 68 -5.01 -7.65 9.88
N THR A 69 -5.42 -7.57 11.13
CA THR A 69 -6.65 -6.88 11.52
C THR A 69 -6.34 -5.95 12.67
N ARG A 70 -7.02 -4.81 12.70
CA ARG A 70 -6.92 -3.85 13.80
C ARG A 70 -8.31 -3.49 14.28
N ASP A 71 -8.54 -3.66 15.57
CA ASP A 71 -9.77 -3.19 16.20
C ASP A 71 -9.66 -1.70 16.45
N ILE A 72 -10.71 -0.97 16.05
CA ILE A 72 -10.82 0.47 16.23
C ILE A 72 -12.01 0.71 17.15
N ASP A 73 -11.74 1.32 18.30
CA ASP A 73 -12.74 1.59 19.33
C ASP A 73 -13.99 2.26 18.75
N GLY A 74 -15.14 1.59 18.92
CA GLY A 74 -16.44 2.07 18.47
C GLY A 74 -16.69 1.99 16.95
N LEU A 75 -15.75 1.48 16.15
CA LEU A 75 -15.85 1.42 14.69
C LEU A 75 -15.67 -0.01 14.12
N GLY A 76 -15.36 -0.98 14.97
CA GLY A 76 -15.16 -2.37 14.60
C GLY A 76 -13.76 -2.65 14.06
N THR A 77 -13.62 -3.74 13.32
CA THR A 77 -12.33 -4.26 12.87
C THR A 77 -12.05 -3.84 11.44
N ILE A 78 -10.89 -3.23 11.20
CA ILE A 78 -10.39 -2.92 9.85
C ILE A 78 -9.35 -3.97 9.41
N ARG A 79 -9.47 -4.46 8.17
CA ARG A 79 -8.49 -5.36 7.57
C ARG A 79 -7.32 -4.58 6.98
N ILE A 80 -6.12 -5.11 7.11
CA ILE A 80 -4.89 -4.51 6.58
C ILE A 80 -4.17 -5.60 5.80
N GLU A 81 -3.90 -5.36 4.52
CA GLU A 81 -3.10 -6.27 3.69
C GLU A 81 -1.91 -5.52 3.12
N LEU A 82 -0.71 -6.06 3.32
CA LEU A 82 0.48 -5.65 2.61
C LEU A 82 0.67 -6.57 1.42
N ALA A 83 0.62 -5.99 0.22
CA ALA A 83 0.80 -6.74 -1.00
C ALA A 83 2.26 -7.23 -1.15
N PRO A 84 2.47 -8.45 -1.68
CA PRO A 84 3.79 -8.92 -2.03
C PRO A 84 4.33 -8.11 -3.21
N ASN A 85 5.61 -7.73 -3.19
CA ASN A 85 6.21 -6.91 -4.24
C ASN A 85 7.61 -7.41 -4.62
N PRO A 86 7.99 -7.37 -5.92
CA PRO A 86 9.35 -7.63 -6.32
C PRO A 86 10.29 -6.49 -5.89
N SER A 87 11.59 -6.72 -6.07
CA SER A 87 12.63 -5.71 -5.80
C SER A 87 12.59 -4.50 -6.74
N HIS A 88 11.93 -4.63 -7.89
CA HIS A 88 11.70 -3.54 -8.84
C HIS A 88 10.77 -2.50 -8.19
N LEU A 89 11.35 -1.36 -7.81
CA LEU A 89 10.66 -0.32 -7.08
C LEU A 89 9.43 0.17 -7.86
N GLU A 90 8.38 0.57 -7.15
CA GLU A 90 7.16 1.15 -7.71
C GLU A 90 6.27 0.21 -8.56
N PHE A 91 6.73 -0.97 -8.96
CA PHE A 91 5.93 -1.93 -9.76
C PHE A 91 4.71 -2.48 -9.00
N ILE A 92 4.71 -2.37 -7.67
CA ILE A 92 3.57 -2.74 -6.83
C ILE A 92 2.40 -1.74 -6.91
N ASN A 93 2.65 -0.51 -7.35
CA ASN A 93 1.66 0.57 -7.35
C ASN A 93 0.39 0.22 -8.16
N PRO A 94 0.48 -0.18 -9.45
CA PRO A 94 -0.71 -0.52 -10.21
C PRO A 94 -1.37 -1.81 -9.72
N VAL A 95 -0.60 -2.73 -9.14
CA VAL A 95 -1.11 -4.00 -8.59
C VAL A 95 -1.99 -3.72 -7.38
N VAL A 96 -1.54 -2.89 -6.44
CA VAL A 96 -2.34 -2.48 -5.27
C VAL A 96 -3.60 -1.74 -5.67
N ALA A 97 -3.52 -0.84 -6.65
CA ALA A 97 -4.70 -0.19 -7.20
C ALA A 97 -5.67 -1.20 -7.83
N GLY A 98 -5.17 -2.19 -8.56
CA GLY A 98 -5.97 -3.28 -9.13
C GLY A 98 -6.64 -4.17 -8.08
N ILE A 99 -5.92 -4.53 -7.01
CA ILE A 99 -6.47 -5.29 -5.87
C ILE A 99 -7.58 -4.50 -5.19
N ALA A 100 -7.35 -3.20 -4.93
CA ALA A 100 -8.39 -2.34 -4.36
C ALA A 100 -9.60 -2.27 -5.29
N ARG A 101 -9.38 -2.02 -6.59
CA ARG A 101 -10.44 -1.94 -7.60
C ARG A 101 -11.27 -3.22 -7.62
N SER A 102 -10.66 -4.39 -7.66
CA SER A 102 -11.38 -5.66 -7.74
C SER A 102 -12.22 -5.91 -6.48
N ARG A 103 -11.70 -5.59 -5.29
CA ARG A 103 -12.40 -5.78 -4.01
C ARG A 103 -13.49 -4.73 -3.74
N GLN A 104 -13.44 -3.56 -4.41
CA GLN A 104 -14.49 -2.54 -4.33
C GLN A 104 -15.76 -2.95 -5.08
N PHE A 105 -15.67 -3.86 -6.05
CA PHE A 105 -16.83 -4.44 -6.70
C PHE A 105 -17.42 -5.54 -5.82
N LYS A 106 -18.70 -5.39 -5.45
CA LYS A 106 -19.46 -6.46 -4.80
C LYS A 106 -20.22 -7.23 -5.87
N THR A 107 -19.97 -8.54 -5.97
CA THR A 107 -20.76 -9.44 -6.82
C THR A 107 -22.01 -9.90 -6.08
N THR A 108 -22.89 -8.98 -5.70
CA THR A 108 -24.18 -9.32 -5.08
C THR A 108 -25.32 -8.86 -5.98
N GLY A 109 -25.93 -9.81 -6.69
CA GLY A 109 -27.03 -9.54 -7.63
C GLY A 109 -26.56 -8.95 -8.97
N ASN A 110 -27.41 -8.13 -9.59
CA ASN A 110 -27.13 -7.42 -10.85
C ASN A 110 -26.47 -6.04 -10.63
N ASP A 111 -26.17 -5.66 -9.39
CA ASP A 111 -25.55 -4.39 -9.09
C ASP A 111 -24.05 -4.47 -9.37
N THR A 112 -23.59 -3.69 -10.34
CA THR A 112 -22.17 -3.59 -10.73
C THR A 112 -21.52 -2.32 -10.17
N SER A 113 -22.16 -1.65 -9.20
CA SER A 113 -21.60 -0.47 -8.57
C SER A 113 -20.39 -0.82 -7.69
N ALA A 114 -19.32 -0.04 -7.83
CA ALA A 114 -18.14 -0.14 -7.01
C ALA A 114 -18.28 0.77 -5.78
N ASP A 115 -18.12 0.22 -4.59
CA ASP A 115 -18.02 0.99 -3.35
C ASP A 115 -16.57 1.45 -3.17
N THR A 116 -16.23 2.60 -3.77
CA THR A 116 -14.86 3.11 -3.76
C THR A 116 -14.36 3.56 -2.38
N HIS A 117 -15.23 3.60 -1.36
CA HIS A 117 -14.84 3.93 0.02
C HIS A 117 -14.49 2.69 0.84
N SER A 118 -14.99 1.51 0.46
CA SER A 118 -14.80 0.26 1.22
C SER A 118 -13.34 -0.20 1.31
N ILE A 119 -12.57 -0.09 0.23
CA ILE A 119 -11.17 -0.54 0.15
C ILE A 119 -10.28 0.64 -0.19
N VAL A 120 -9.32 0.96 0.69
CA VAL A 120 -8.45 2.14 0.54
C VAL A 120 -7.00 1.72 0.23
N PRO A 121 -6.49 2.01 -0.97
CA PRO A 121 -5.09 1.77 -1.28
C PRO A 121 -4.18 2.83 -0.66
N VAL A 122 -3.06 2.37 -0.10
CA VAL A 122 -2.02 3.20 0.52
C VAL A 122 -0.67 2.78 -0.04
N LEU A 123 0.04 3.71 -0.68
CA LEU A 123 1.32 3.47 -1.33
C LEU A 123 2.45 4.24 -0.63
N ILE A 124 3.55 3.56 -0.34
CA ILE A 124 4.73 4.12 0.33
C ILE A 124 5.94 4.01 -0.61
N HIS A 125 6.44 5.16 -1.01
CA HIS A 125 7.44 5.30 -2.06
C HIS A 125 8.81 5.71 -1.51
N GLY A 126 9.86 5.40 -2.27
CA GLY A 126 11.15 6.07 -2.14
C GLY A 126 11.13 7.39 -2.91
N ASP A 127 11.72 8.45 -2.37
CA ASP A 127 11.77 9.76 -3.01
C ASP A 127 12.43 9.76 -4.40
N ALA A 128 13.50 8.99 -4.60
CA ALA A 128 14.17 8.86 -5.90
C ALA A 128 13.32 8.06 -6.90
N ALA A 129 12.83 6.88 -6.51
CA ALA A 129 12.07 5.99 -7.38
C ALA A 129 10.73 6.60 -7.80
N PHE A 130 10.04 7.29 -6.87
CA PHE A 130 8.79 7.99 -7.17
C PHE A 130 8.92 9.00 -8.33
N ALA A 131 10.09 9.63 -8.45
CA ALA A 131 10.34 10.64 -9.49
C ALA A 131 10.88 10.06 -10.80
N ALA A 132 11.49 8.87 -10.76
CA ALA A 132 12.23 8.30 -11.88
C ALA A 132 11.52 7.13 -12.57
N GLU A 133 10.69 6.39 -11.85
CA GLU A 133 10.00 5.21 -12.39
C GLU A 133 8.73 5.60 -13.15
N GLY A 134 8.72 5.32 -14.46
CA GLY A 134 7.58 5.67 -15.34
C GLY A 134 6.25 5.06 -14.89
N VAL A 135 6.28 3.88 -14.28
CA VAL A 135 5.10 3.18 -13.75
C VAL A 135 4.34 4.01 -12.71
N VAL A 136 5.01 4.93 -12.00
CA VAL A 136 4.37 5.86 -11.07
C VAL A 136 3.45 6.83 -11.83
N ALA A 137 3.96 7.44 -12.90
CA ALA A 137 3.19 8.37 -13.73
C ALA A 137 2.03 7.63 -14.44
N GLU A 138 2.27 6.42 -14.92
CA GLU A 138 1.23 5.57 -15.52
C GLU A 138 0.12 5.25 -14.51
N THR A 139 0.48 4.84 -13.29
CA THR A 139 -0.51 4.53 -12.23
C THR A 139 -1.33 5.77 -11.85
N LEU A 140 -0.69 6.94 -11.73
CA LEU A 140 -1.39 8.20 -11.49
C LEU A 140 -2.36 8.57 -12.61
N ASN A 141 -1.99 8.28 -13.87
CA ASN A 141 -2.87 8.50 -15.01
C ASN A 141 -4.12 7.61 -14.98
N LEU A 142 -4.00 6.38 -14.47
CA LEU A 142 -5.13 5.46 -14.30
C LEU A 142 -6.14 5.92 -13.24
N ALA A 143 -5.72 6.73 -12.26
CA ALA A 143 -6.54 7.10 -11.10
C ALA A 143 -7.86 7.83 -11.45
N ARG A 144 -7.96 8.44 -12.64
CA ARG A 144 -9.15 9.16 -13.12
C ARG A 144 -9.92 8.44 -14.22
N LEU A 145 -9.45 7.27 -14.67
CA LEU A 145 -10.15 6.51 -15.72
C LEU A 145 -11.27 5.69 -15.10
N ASN A 146 -12.46 5.70 -15.70
CA ASN A 146 -13.65 5.04 -15.16
C ASN A 146 -13.42 3.53 -14.88
N GLY A 147 -12.67 2.84 -15.74
CA GLY A 147 -12.36 1.42 -15.54
C GLY A 147 -11.39 1.12 -14.38
N TYR A 148 -10.55 2.09 -14.00
CA TYR A 148 -9.39 1.87 -13.13
C TYR A 148 -9.43 2.68 -11.83
N GLY A 149 -10.28 3.71 -11.75
CA GLY A 149 -10.37 4.59 -10.59
C GLY A 149 -10.86 3.86 -9.34
N VAL A 150 -10.19 4.11 -8.21
CA VAL A 150 -10.44 3.47 -6.91
C VAL A 150 -10.94 4.44 -5.84
N GLY A 151 -11.43 5.62 -6.24
CA GLY A 151 -11.85 6.68 -5.29
C GLY A 151 -10.71 7.49 -4.69
N GLY A 152 -9.45 7.12 -4.97
CA GLY A 152 -8.24 7.82 -4.52
C GLY A 152 -7.23 6.85 -3.90
N THR A 153 -5.98 7.29 -3.84
CA THR A 153 -4.89 6.52 -3.23
C THR A 153 -4.09 7.44 -2.32
N ILE A 154 -3.73 6.96 -1.14
CA ILE A 154 -2.93 7.74 -0.19
C ILE A 154 -1.46 7.43 -0.45
N HIS A 155 -0.66 8.46 -0.75
CA HIS A 155 0.76 8.31 -1.06
C HIS A 155 1.64 8.88 0.06
N PHE A 156 2.57 8.06 0.58
CA PHE A 156 3.64 8.48 1.48
C PHE A 156 4.97 8.42 0.76
N LYS A 157 5.83 9.42 0.97
CA LYS A 157 7.21 9.42 0.44
C LYS A 157 8.20 9.38 1.59
N THR A 158 9.06 8.37 1.57
CA THR A 158 10.19 8.26 2.49
C THR A 158 11.41 8.95 1.87
N GLN A 159 12.11 9.80 2.63
CA GLN A 159 13.35 10.41 2.15
C GLN A 159 14.49 9.39 2.22
N GLN A 160 15.28 9.29 1.14
CA GLN A 160 16.51 8.52 1.12
C GLN A 160 17.66 9.35 0.53
N PRO A 161 18.85 9.36 1.15
CA PRO A 161 20.06 9.55 0.36
C PRO A 161 20.21 8.32 -0.53
N SER A 162 20.07 8.49 -1.85
CA SER A 162 20.28 7.38 -2.80
C SER A 162 21.74 6.92 -2.74
N TRP A 163 21.97 5.59 -2.86
CA TRP A 163 23.27 4.95 -2.60
C TRP A 163 24.44 5.49 -3.45
N VAL A 164 24.19 6.17 -4.57
CA VAL A 164 25.22 6.68 -5.50
C VAL A 164 24.98 8.13 -5.95
N TYR A 165 23.83 8.74 -5.62
CA TYR A 165 23.43 10.02 -6.20
C TYR A 165 23.09 11.07 -5.13
N SER A 166 23.89 12.14 -5.12
CA SER A 166 23.54 13.40 -4.46
C SER A 166 22.26 13.97 -5.08
N ARG A 167 21.46 14.70 -4.29
CA ARG A 167 20.27 15.47 -4.75
C ARG A 167 20.51 16.33 -6.00
N THR A 168 21.77 16.63 -6.31
CA THR A 168 22.17 17.40 -7.48
C THR A 168 22.14 16.62 -8.78
N HIS A 169 22.28 15.30 -8.72
CA HIS A 169 22.40 14.47 -9.90
C HIS A 169 21.09 13.73 -10.20
N GLY A 170 20.32 13.31 -9.18
CA GLY A 170 18.98 12.75 -9.39
C GLY A 170 18.14 13.86 -9.99
N MET A 171 17.63 13.66 -11.21
CA MET A 171 16.96 14.66 -12.08
C MET A 171 16.55 15.88 -11.27
N GLY A 172 17.20 17.04 -11.49
CA GLY A 172 17.27 18.23 -10.64
C GLY A 172 15.99 18.72 -9.96
N VAL A 173 15.47 17.90 -9.05
CA VAL A 173 14.18 18.06 -8.43
C VAL A 173 14.47 18.55 -7.02
N ARG A 174 14.79 19.85 -6.92
CA ARG A 174 14.86 20.61 -5.64
C ARG A 174 13.53 20.54 -4.86
N ARG A 175 12.49 19.98 -5.47
CA ARG A 175 11.16 19.69 -4.91
C ARG A 175 10.61 18.41 -5.52
N CYS A 176 10.87 17.25 -4.91
CA CYS A 176 10.18 16.00 -5.24
C CYS A 176 8.65 16.09 -4.97
N THR A 177 8.19 17.25 -4.52
CA THR A 177 6.81 17.63 -4.24
C THR A 177 6.03 18.21 -5.43
N ARG A 178 6.62 18.44 -6.61
CA ARG A 178 5.86 18.97 -7.77
C ARG A 178 5.15 17.90 -8.60
N VAL A 179 5.43 16.63 -8.37
CA VAL A 179 4.63 15.52 -8.90
C VAL A 179 3.50 15.23 -7.92
N ILE A 180 2.35 15.89 -8.20
CA ILE A 180 0.98 15.46 -7.96
C ILE A 180 0.69 14.98 -6.53
N TRP A 181 0.29 15.92 -5.67
CA TRP A 181 -0.59 15.62 -4.55
C TRP A 181 -2.02 15.54 -5.09
N GLN A 182 -2.49 14.34 -5.46
CA GLN A 182 -3.91 14.15 -5.71
C GLN A 182 -4.61 13.82 -4.39
N LYS A 183 -4.84 14.86 -3.58
CA LYS A 183 -5.77 14.77 -2.45
C LYS A 183 -7.19 14.90 -3.00
N VAL A 184 -7.81 13.80 -3.43
CA VAL A 184 -9.28 13.74 -3.53
C VAL A 184 -9.78 13.15 -2.22
N MET A 185 -9.71 13.95 -1.17
CA MET A 185 -10.62 13.76 -0.04
C MET A 185 -11.94 14.42 -0.43
N ALA A 186 -12.72 13.74 -1.28
CA ALA A 186 -14.13 14.06 -1.42
C ALA A 186 -14.86 13.34 -0.29
N PHE A 187 -14.82 13.93 0.91
CA PHE A 187 -15.78 13.62 1.96
C PHE A 187 -17.00 14.49 1.68
N PRO A 188 -18.14 13.93 1.22
CA PRO A 188 -19.38 14.68 1.28
C PRO A 188 -19.70 14.90 2.76
N TYR A 189 -19.53 16.13 3.23
CA TYR A 189 -20.24 16.58 4.42
C TYR A 189 -21.71 16.69 4.00
N SER A 190 -22.52 15.70 4.39
CA SER A 190 -23.98 15.86 4.40
C SER A 190 -24.35 16.70 5.62
N MET A 191 -24.94 17.87 5.37
CA MET A 191 -25.95 18.48 6.23
C MET A 191 -27.30 18.36 5.52
#